data_AF-A0A0R2FEJ8-F1
#
_entry.id   AF-A0A0R2FEJ8-F1
#
_cell.length_a   1.000
_cell.length_b   1.000
_cell.length_c   1.000
_cell.angle_alpha   90.00
_cell.angle_beta   90.00
_cell.angle_gamma   90.00
#
_symmetry.space_group_name_H-M   'P 1'
#
loop_
_entity.id
_entity.type
_entity.pdbx_description
1 polymer ?
#
loop_
_entity_poly.entity_id
_entity_poly.type
_entity_poly.pdbx_seq_one_letter_code
_entity_poly.pdbx_strand_id
1 'polypeptide(L)' 'MIALHAMHLRQVQNVLVDGGYSGVNFQLDVASNLNATVQVAKRNELHRFEVMPPTLGSRTIF' A
#
# COMPACT_ATOMS: atom_id res chain seq x y z
N MET A 1 3.80 16.77 5.57
CA MET A 1 4.77 15.69 5.89
C MET A 1 5.09 14.80 4.67
N ILE A 2 4.11 14.31 3.90
CA ILE A 2 4.39 13.55 2.66
C ILE A 2 5.06 14.42 1.58
N ALA A 3 4.56 15.64 1.36
CA ALA A 3 5.13 16.58 0.38
C ALA A 3 6.64 16.85 0.57
N LEU A 4 7.13 16.85 1.82
CA LEU A 4 8.55 17.04 2.13
C LEU A 4 9.44 15.91 1.59
N HIS A 5 8.89 14.70 1.48
CA HIS A 5 9.61 13.49 1.06
C HIS A 5 9.11 12.94 -0.28
N ALA A 6 8.35 13.74 -1.05
CA ALA A 6 7.69 13.29 -2.28
C ALA A 6 8.67 12.64 -3.28
N MET A 7 9.89 13.19 -3.41
CA MET A 7 10.93 12.65 -4.28
C MET A 7 11.39 11.25 -3.88
N HIS A 8 11.43 10.94 -2.58
CA HIS A 8 11.84 9.62 -2.08
C HIS A 8 10.70 8.60 -2.16
N LEU A 9 9.45 9.07 -2.11
CA LEU A 9 8.26 8.22 -2.13
C LEU A 9 7.67 7.99 -3.52
N ARG A 10 8.18 8.68 -4.55
CA ARG A 10 7.65 8.63 -5.93
C ARG A 10 7.65 7.23 -6.59
N GLN A 11 8.42 6.29 -6.05
CA GLN A 11 8.53 4.92 -6.57
C GLN A 11 7.66 3.93 -5.79
N VAL A 12 6.99 4.37 -4.73
CA VAL A 12 6.07 3.53 -3.97
C VAL A 12 4.86 3.23 -4.84
N GLN A 13 4.65 1.96 -5.18
CA GLN A 13 3.52 1.52 -6.00
C GLN A 13 2.40 0.92 -5.17
N ASN A 14 2.74 0.31 -4.02
CA ASN A 14 1.80 -0.41 -3.19
C ASN A 14 2.03 -0.08 -1.71
N VAL A 15 0.94 0.10 -0.96
CA VAL A 15 0.96 0.36 0.49
C VAL A 15 -0.02 -0.59 1.16
N LEU A 16 0.46 -1.33 2.16
CA LEU A 16 -0.37 -2.17 3.02
C LEU A 16 -0.59 -1.44 4.35
N VAL A 17 -1.86 -1.28 4.75
CA VAL A 17 -2.23 -0.57 5.99
C VAL A 17 -3.01 -1.49 6.92
N ASP A 18 -2.88 -1.33 8.23
CA ASP A 18 -3.61 -2.15 9.21
C ASP A 18 -5.12 -1.87 9.16
N GLY A 19 -5.93 -2.89 9.43
CA GLY A 19 -7.39 -2.83 9.43
C GLY A 19 -8.01 -1.86 10.45
N GLY A 20 -7.26 -1.42 11.45
CA GLY A 20 -7.64 -0.31 12.33
C GLY A 20 -7.67 1.06 11.60
N TYR A 21 -6.96 1.18 10.48
CA TYR A 21 -6.97 2.33 9.58
C TYR A 21 -7.92 2.11 8.38
N SER A 22 -9.17 1.72 8.66
CA SER A 22 -10.17 1.29 7.67
C SER A 22 -11.09 2.40 7.16
N GLY A 23 -10.79 3.67 7.44
CA GLY A 23 -11.57 4.78 6.91
C GLY A 23 -11.37 4.93 5.40
N VAL A 24 -12.46 4.98 4.63
CA VAL A 24 -12.43 5.27 3.17
C VAL A 24 -11.58 6.51 2.87
N ASN A 25 -11.71 7.56 3.70
CA ASN A 25 -10.91 8.77 3.58
C ASN A 25 -9.41 8.50 3.75
N PHE A 26 -9.01 7.66 4.71
CA PHE A 26 -7.59 7.33 4.90
C PHE A 26 -7.01 6.60 3.69
N GLN A 27 -7.73 5.63 3.14
CA GLN A 27 -7.30 4.90 1.96
C GLN A 27 -7.14 5.84 0.74
N LEU A 28 -8.12 6.72 0.53
CA LEU A 28 -8.11 7.70 -0.56
C LEU A 28 -7.00 8.74 -0.39
N ASP A 29 -6.75 9.19 0.85
CA ASP A 29 -5.71 10.17 1.15
C ASP A 29 -4.33 9.56 0.88
N VAL A 30 -4.07 8.32 1.28
CA VAL A 30 -2.79 7.65 1.00
C VAL A 30 -2.63 7.40 -0.50
N ALA A 31 -3.68 6.92 -1.17
CA ALA A 31 -3.65 6.65 -2.61
C ALA A 31 -3.39 7.92 -3.43
N SER A 32 -4.05 9.03 -3.09
CA SER A 32 -3.88 10.32 -3.79
C SER A 32 -2.53 10.96 -3.52
N ASN A 33 -2.04 10.91 -2.28
CA ASN A 33 -0.75 11.52 -1.92
C ASN A 33 0.46 10.78 -2.50
N LEU A 34 0.35 9.46 -2.69
CA LEU A 34 1.46 8.62 -3.18
C LEU A 34 1.28 8.14 -4.61
N ASN A 35 0.09 8.34 -5.20
CA ASN A 35 -0.30 7.74 -6.47
C ASN A 35 -0.04 6.21 -6.48
N ALA A 36 -0.44 5.56 -5.39
CA ALA A 36 -0.13 4.16 -5.10
C ALA A 36 -1.41 3.35 -4.81
N THR A 37 -1.34 2.04 -5.03
CA THR A 37 -2.40 1.10 -4.63
C THR A 37 -2.35 0.92 -3.12
N VAL A 38 -3.48 1.11 -2.44
CA VAL A 38 -3.59 0.93 -0.98
C VAL A 38 -4.46 -0.27 -0.68
N GLN A 39 -3.92 -1.21 0.10
CA GLN A 39 -4.61 -2.42 0.56
C GLN A 39 -4.73 -2.41 2.08
N VAL A 40 -5.91 -2.76 2.60
CA VAL A 40 -6.18 -2.80 4.04
C VAL A 40 -6.05 -4.25 4.53
N ALA A 41 -5.03 -4.53 5.35
CA ALA A 41 -4.81 -5.82 5.98
C ALA A 41 -5.71 -5.98 7.20
N LYS A 42 -6.73 -6.83 7.12
CA LYS A 42 -7.60 -7.15 8.26
C LYS A 42 -7.03 -8.33 9.05
N ARG A 43 -6.82 -8.13 10.36
CA ARG A 43 -6.24 -9.15 11.26
C ARG A 43 -7.09 -10.42 11.41
N ASN A 44 -8.37 -10.31 11.10
CA ASN A 44 -9.38 -11.35 11.09
C ASN A 44 -9.43 -12.13 9.75
N GLU A 45 -8.73 -11.66 8.71
CA GLU A 45 -8.57 -12.36 7.43
C GLU A 45 -7.17 -13.01 7.29
N LEU A 46 -6.32 -12.90 8.34
CA LEU A 46 -4.90 -13.34 8.38
C LEU A 46 -4.67 -14.86 8.20
N HIS A 47 -5.73 -15.66 8.14
CA HIS A 47 -5.65 -17.09 7.78
C HIS A 47 -5.50 -17.32 6.27
N ARG A 48 -5.60 -16.25 5.46
CA ARG A 48 -5.25 -16.26 4.04
C ARG A 48 -4.01 -15.40 3.84
N PHE A 49 -2.90 -16.02 3.47
CA PHE A 49 -1.74 -15.30 2.96
C PHE A 49 -2.09 -14.76 1.57
N GLU A 50 -2.56 -13.52 1.50
CA GLU A 50 -2.75 -12.84 0.23
C GLU A 50 -1.39 -12.26 -0.19
N VAL A 51 -0.83 -12.82 -1.25
CA VAL A 51 0.44 -12.36 -1.81
C VAL A 51 0.17 -11.00 -2.46
N MET A 52 0.86 -9.95 -1.99
CA MET A 52 0.85 -8.67 -2.71
C MET A 52 1.29 -8.91 -4.16
N PRO A 53 0.50 -8.49 -5.17
CA PRO A 53 0.85 -8.75 -6.55
C PRO A 53 2.24 -8.15 -6.85
N PRO A 54 3.11 -8.92 -7.55
CA PRO A 54 4.46 -8.46 -7.84
C PRO A 54 4.40 -7.14 -8.61
N THR A 55 5.18 -6.16 -8.16
CA THR A 55 5.31 -4.88 -8.86
C THR A 55 5.84 -5.14 -10.27
N LEU A 56 5.27 -4.44 -11.26
CA LEU A 56 5.69 -4.53 -12.67
C LEU A 56 7.15 -4.08 -12.78
N GLY A 57 8.10 -5.01 -12.65
CA GLY A 57 9.53 -4.74 -12.58
C GLY A 57 10.34 -5.67 -11.69
N SER A 58 9.71 -6.40 -10.77
CA SER A 58 10.40 -7.45 -10.01
C SER A 58 10.39 -8.74 -10.82
N ARG A 59 11.47 -9.01 -11.56
CA ARG A 59 11.74 -10.36 -12.09
C ARG A 59 11.87 -11.29 -10.89
N THR A 60 10.88 -12.16 -10.74
CA THR A 60 10.85 -13.27 -9.81
C THR A 60 12.17 -14.04 -9.83
N ILE A 61 12.89 -14.02 -8.72
CA ILE A 61 13.74 -15.13 -8.27
C ILE A 61 13.27 -15.46 -6.86
N PHE A 62 12.93 -16.74 -6.71
CA PHE A 62 12.16 -17.40 -5.66
C PHE A 62 12.35 -16.87 -4.23
#